data_AF-A0A537ILR7-F1
#
_entry.id   AF-A0A537ILR7-F1
#
_cell.length_a   1.000
_cell.length_b   1.000
_cell.length_c   1.000
_cell.angle_alpha   90.00
_cell.angle_beta   90.00
_cell.angle_gamma   90.00
#
_symmetry.space_group_name_H-M   'P 1'
#
loop_
_entity.id
_entity.type
_entity.pdbx_description
1 polymer ?
#
loop_
_entity_poly.entity_id
_entity_poly.type
_entity_poly.pdbx_seq_one_letter_code
_entity_poly.pdbx_strand_id
1 'polypeptide(L)'
;MKLLKKFIPALIIIAFSFLYIATSKVVPCDDYCRQLYRLDTMVIKNRSYVGYVGSCISGKPKNDTLCISIFNSQGIDWNLFADTVCTYAAQIGMTGQTILVLKYGSPPDTLAKKHCP
;
A
#
# COMPACT_ATOMS: atom_id res chain seq x y z
N MET A 1 10.21 -52.12 -13.38
CA MET A 1 10.95 -51.26 -12.41
C MET A 1 11.51 -49.95 -12.97
N LYS A 2 11.99 -49.86 -14.23
CA LYS A 2 12.57 -48.60 -14.77
C LYS A 2 11.57 -47.44 -14.96
N LEU A 3 10.30 -47.74 -15.23
CA LEU A 3 9.24 -46.74 -15.40
C LEU A 3 8.88 -46.03 -14.08
N LEU A 4 8.83 -46.77 -12.95
CA LEU A 4 8.47 -46.21 -11.64
C LEU A 4 9.44 -45.09 -11.21
N LYS A 5 10.74 -45.25 -11.49
CA LYS A 5 11.77 -44.24 -11.15
C LYS A 5 11.59 -42.91 -11.88
N LYS A 6 10.92 -42.88 -13.04
CA LYS A 6 10.69 -41.63 -13.80
C LYS A 6 9.54 -40.80 -13.23
N PHE A 7 8.60 -41.43 -12.52
CA PHE A 7 7.45 -40.72 -11.93
C PHE A 7 7.73 -40.17 -10.53
N ILE A 8 8.69 -40.75 -9.80
CA ILE A 8 9.10 -40.29 -8.46
C ILE A 8 9.45 -38.78 -8.43
N PRO A 9 10.30 -38.23 -9.31
CA PRO A 9 10.64 -36.80 -9.25
C PRO A 9 9.45 -35.89 -9.56
N ALA A 10 8.56 -36.27 -10.47
CA ALA A 10 7.33 -35.50 -10.75
C ALA A 10 6.40 -35.48 -9.53
N LEU A 11 6.28 -36.60 -8.82
CA LEU A 11 5.46 -36.72 -7.62
C LEU A 11 6.00 -35.87 -6.46
N ILE A 12 7.33 -35.81 -6.32
CA ILE A 12 8.00 -34.95 -5.33
C ILE A 12 7.73 -33.46 -5.63
N ILE A 13 7.83 -33.03 -6.89
CA ILE A 13 7.59 -31.63 -7.27
C ILE A 13 6.14 -31.23 -6.97
N ILE A 14 5.18 -32.07 -7.34
CA ILE A 14 3.76 -31.82 -7.07
C ILE A 14 3.50 -31.73 -5.56
N ALA A 15 4.06 -32.64 -4.77
CA ALA A 15 3.92 -32.61 -3.32
C ALA A 15 4.52 -31.33 -2.70
N PHE A 16 5.68 -30.87 -3.19
CA PHE A 16 6.29 -29.61 -2.76
C PHE A 16 5.44 -28.39 -3.13
N SER A 17 4.81 -28.36 -4.31
CA SER A 17 3.89 -27.28 -4.69
C SER A 17 2.67 -27.21 -3.77
N PHE A 18 2.08 -28.36 -3.42
CA PHE A 18 0.95 -28.40 -2.47
C PHE A 18 1.38 -27.99 -1.06
N LEU A 19 2.54 -28.43 -0.59
CA LEU A 19 3.11 -27.99 0.69
C LEU A 19 3.38 -26.48 0.70
N TYR A 20 3.92 -25.93 -0.38
CA TYR A 20 4.17 -24.50 -0.50
C TYR A 20 2.87 -23.70 -0.44
N ILE A 21 1.83 -24.11 -1.17
CA ILE A 21 0.50 -23.43 -1.13
C ILE A 21 -0.13 -23.54 0.27
N ALA A 22 -0.02 -24.69 0.92
CA ALA A 22 -0.55 -24.91 2.27
C ALA A 22 0.21 -24.14 3.36
N THR A 23 1.51 -23.93 3.18
CA THR A 23 2.38 -23.25 4.15
C THR A 23 2.60 -21.77 3.84
N SER A 24 2.31 -21.33 2.62
CA SER A 24 2.23 -19.92 2.27
C SER A 24 1.01 -19.32 2.96
N LYS A 25 1.21 -18.91 4.21
CA LYS A 25 0.26 -18.01 4.86
C LYS A 25 0.32 -16.72 4.06
N VAL A 26 -0.75 -16.43 3.32
CA VAL A 26 -1.07 -15.05 2.97
C VAL A 26 -1.05 -14.32 4.30
N VAL A 27 -0.03 -13.50 4.55
CA VAL A 27 0.03 -12.71 5.79
C VAL A 27 -1.29 -11.95 5.82
N PRO A 28 -2.21 -12.27 6.76
CA PRO A 28 -3.52 -11.69 6.71
C PRO A 28 -3.34 -10.20 6.90
N CYS A 29 -3.65 -9.45 5.84
CA CYS A 29 -3.68 -8.01 5.85
C CYS A 29 -4.70 -7.63 6.93
N ASP A 30 -4.20 -7.05 8.02
CA ASP A 30 -5.04 -6.56 9.11
C ASP A 30 -5.97 -5.44 8.61
N ASP A 31 -6.93 -5.03 9.44
CA ASP A 31 -7.91 -4.02 9.05
C ASP A 31 -7.25 -2.71 8.59
N TYR A 32 -6.13 -2.33 9.22
CA TYR A 32 -5.38 -1.14 8.83
C TYR A 32 -4.74 -1.28 7.44
N CYS A 33 -4.08 -2.41 7.17
CA CYS A 33 -3.53 -2.73 5.86
C CYS A 33 -4.64 -2.69 4.78
N ARG A 34 -5.84 -3.21 5.09
CA ARG A 34 -6.98 -3.19 4.17
C ARG A 34 -7.49 -1.77 3.93
N GLN A 35 -7.57 -0.95 4.97
CA GLN A 35 -7.93 0.47 4.86
C GLN A 35 -6.90 1.23 4.03
N LEU A 36 -5.60 1.06 4.32
CA LEU A 36 -4.52 1.71 3.58
C LEU A 36 -4.55 1.34 2.09
N TYR A 37 -4.75 0.06 1.77
CA TYR A 37 -4.89 -0.39 0.37
C TYR A 37 -6.11 0.24 -0.33
N ARG A 38 -7.24 0.37 0.39
CA ARG A 38 -8.42 1.07 -0.14
C ARG A 38 -8.13 2.55 -0.37
N LEU A 39 -7.46 3.21 0.56
CA LEU A 39 -7.08 4.61 0.43
C LEU A 39 -6.16 4.82 -0.76
N ASP A 40 -5.11 4.00 -0.88
CA ASP A 40 -4.17 4.02 -1.99
C ASP A 40 -4.91 3.89 -3.33
N THR A 41 -5.81 2.90 -3.44
CA THR A 41 -6.64 2.72 -4.63
C THR A 41 -7.52 3.94 -4.92
N MET A 42 -8.18 4.52 -3.91
CA MET A 42 -9.07 5.68 -4.08
C MET A 42 -8.31 6.96 -4.47
N VAL A 43 -7.12 7.15 -3.92
CA VAL A 43 -6.27 8.31 -4.21
C VAL A 43 -5.62 8.16 -5.59
N ILE A 44 -5.06 7.00 -5.93
CA ILE A 44 -4.40 6.76 -7.22
C ILE A 44 -5.41 6.74 -8.38
N LYS A 45 -6.63 6.26 -8.14
CA LYS A 45 -7.66 6.21 -9.18
C LYS A 45 -7.86 7.59 -9.82
N ASN A 46 -7.62 7.65 -11.12
CA ASN A 46 -7.69 8.87 -11.96
C ASN A 46 -6.66 9.97 -11.64
N ARG A 47 -5.57 9.65 -10.92
CA ARG A 47 -4.50 10.61 -10.59
C ARG A 47 -3.14 10.03 -10.93
N SER A 48 -2.76 10.11 -12.22
CA SER A 48 -1.48 9.58 -12.74
C SER A 48 -0.24 10.21 -12.13
N TYR A 49 -0.37 11.36 -11.48
CA TYR A 49 0.72 12.04 -10.78
C TYR A 49 0.98 11.49 -9.37
N VAL A 50 0.11 10.62 -8.83
CA VAL A 50 0.30 9.97 -7.54
C VAL A 50 1.04 8.65 -7.75
N GLY A 51 2.15 8.44 -7.02
CA GLY A 51 2.94 7.23 -7.07
C GLY A 51 2.51 6.16 -6.09
N TYR A 52 2.35 6.53 -4.81
CA TYR A 52 1.87 5.62 -3.77
C TYR A 52 1.29 6.38 -2.58
N VAL A 53 0.42 5.71 -1.83
CA VAL A 53 -0.05 6.11 -0.49
C VAL A 53 0.37 5.05 0.52
N GLY A 54 1.04 5.47 1.59
CA GLY A 54 1.56 4.55 2.59
C GLY A 54 1.74 5.17 3.96
N SER A 55 2.06 4.36 4.96
CA SER A 55 2.58 4.88 6.24
C SER A 55 3.96 5.52 6.02
N CYS A 56 4.19 6.71 6.57
CA CYS A 56 5.50 7.36 6.47
C CYS A 56 6.61 6.60 7.20
N ILE A 57 6.28 5.86 8.27
CA ILE A 57 7.23 5.05 9.02
C ILE A 57 6.88 3.58 8.81
N SER A 58 7.80 2.85 8.18
CA SER A 58 7.66 1.41 7.95
C SER A 58 7.59 0.63 9.27
N GLY A 59 6.74 -0.41 9.32
CA GLY A 59 6.69 -1.35 10.44
C GLY A 59 5.85 -0.94 11.64
N LYS A 60 5.18 0.22 11.61
CA LYS A 60 4.20 0.61 12.64
C LYS A 60 2.78 0.53 12.06
N PRO A 61 1.93 -0.37 12.58
CA PRO A 61 0.61 -0.67 11.99
C PRO A 61 -0.47 0.40 12.23
N LYS A 62 -0.18 1.46 12.98
CA LYS A 62 -1.03 2.63 13.15
C LYS A 62 -0.13 3.84 13.40
N ASN A 63 0.47 4.37 12.35
CA ASN A 63 1.00 5.72 12.49
C ASN A 63 -0.10 6.68 12.12
N ASP A 64 -0.23 7.73 12.91
CA ASP A 64 -1.05 8.90 12.61
C ASP A 64 -0.46 9.71 11.46
N THR A 65 0.38 9.14 10.59
CA THR A 65 1.02 9.86 9.48
C THR A 65 1.09 9.02 8.22
N LEU A 66 0.38 9.48 7.20
CA LEU A 66 0.33 8.91 5.86
C LEU A 66 1.14 9.78 4.90
N CYS A 67 1.97 9.12 4.10
CA CYS A 67 2.79 9.73 3.07
C CYS A 67 2.20 9.42 1.71
N ILE A 68 2.05 10.46 0.90
CA ILE A 68 1.58 10.38 -0.48
C ILE A 68 2.69 10.86 -1.37
N SER A 69 3.24 9.98 -2.19
CA SER A 69 4.30 10.36 -3.13
C SER A 69 3.71 10.86 -4.45
N ILE A 70 4.26 11.96 -4.96
CA ILE A 70 3.82 12.66 -6.16
C ILE A 70 4.96 12.74 -7.17
N PHE A 71 4.74 12.30 -8.41
CA PHE A 71 5.74 12.37 -9.49
C PHE A 71 5.81 13.74 -10.17
N ASN A 72 4.66 14.39 -10.40
CA ASN A 72 4.58 15.72 -11.02
C ASN A 72 3.83 16.68 -10.11
N SER A 73 4.44 17.84 -9.84
CA SER A 73 3.97 18.81 -8.86
C SER A 73 3.26 20.05 -9.46
N GLN A 74 3.14 20.15 -10.78
CA GLN A 74 2.70 21.37 -11.44
C GLN A 74 1.17 21.51 -11.54
N GLY A 75 0.67 22.71 -11.23
CA GLY A 75 -0.72 23.11 -11.48
C GLY A 75 -1.76 22.49 -10.55
N ILE A 76 -1.34 21.86 -9.45
CA ILE A 76 -2.23 21.22 -8.48
C ILE A 76 -2.15 21.97 -7.15
N ASP A 77 -3.32 22.24 -6.55
CA ASP A 77 -3.42 22.71 -5.18
C ASP A 77 -3.24 21.52 -4.21
N TRP A 78 -2.04 21.43 -3.63
CA TRP A 78 -1.67 20.33 -2.73
C TRP A 78 -2.43 20.37 -1.40
N ASN A 79 -2.90 21.54 -0.97
CA ASN A 79 -3.71 21.65 0.25
C ASN A 79 -5.11 21.09 0.01
N LEU A 80 -5.75 21.48 -1.10
CA LEU A 80 -7.05 20.93 -1.49
C LEU A 80 -6.97 19.42 -1.76
N PHE A 81 -5.87 18.97 -2.37
CA PHE A 81 -5.61 17.54 -2.54
C PHE A 81 -5.51 16.82 -1.18
N ALA A 82 -4.76 17.38 -0.22
CA ALA A 82 -4.67 16.80 1.13
C ALA A 82 -6.03 16.75 1.85
N ASP A 83 -6.88 17.76 1.69
CA ASP A 83 -8.26 17.78 2.22
C ASP A 83 -9.13 16.67 1.60
N THR A 84 -8.96 16.45 0.29
CA THR A 84 -9.63 15.35 -0.42
C THR A 84 -9.19 13.99 0.14
N VAL A 85 -7.89 13.82 0.39
CA VAL A 85 -7.39 12.56 0.97
C VAL A 85 -7.85 12.37 2.41
N CYS A 86 -7.93 13.43 3.21
CA CYS A 86 -8.54 13.35 4.54
C CYS A 86 -10.00 12.88 4.48
N THR A 87 -10.76 13.36 3.50
CA THR A 87 -12.15 12.94 3.29
C THR A 87 -12.21 11.45 2.94
N TYR A 88 -11.35 10.96 2.05
CA TYR A 88 -11.30 9.53 1.70
C TYR A 88 -10.85 8.66 2.88
N ALA A 89 -9.86 9.12 3.66
CA ALA A 89 -9.40 8.42 4.86
C ALA A 89 -10.54 8.28 5.88
N ALA A 90 -11.29 9.35 6.13
CA ALA A 90 -12.45 9.32 7.02
C ALA A 90 -13.54 8.34 6.53
N GLN A 91 -13.84 8.31 5.23
CA GLN A 91 -14.83 7.40 4.63
C GLN A 91 -14.54 5.91 4.86
N ILE A 92 -13.28 5.55 5.06
CA ILE A 92 -12.85 4.17 5.31
C ILE A 92 -12.48 3.90 6.77
N GLY A 93 -12.75 4.86 7.68
CA GLY A 93 -12.51 4.72 9.11
C GLY A 93 -11.08 5.02 9.57
N MET A 94 -10.28 5.74 8.77
CA MET A 94 -8.95 6.24 9.13
C MET A 94 -9.04 7.71 9.55
N THR A 95 -9.47 7.99 10.78
CA THR A 95 -9.58 9.35 11.34
C THR A 95 -8.29 9.79 12.06
N GLY A 96 -8.13 11.10 12.28
CA GLY A 96 -6.98 11.66 13.03
C GLY A 96 -5.62 11.51 12.37
N GLN A 97 -5.59 11.12 11.08
CA GLN A 97 -4.35 10.93 10.33
C GLN A 97 -3.73 12.26 9.95
N THR A 98 -2.40 12.33 9.92
CA THR A 98 -1.64 13.43 9.35
C THR A 98 -1.22 13.05 7.94
N ILE A 99 -1.69 13.78 6.93
CA ILE A 99 -1.32 13.57 5.54
C ILE A 99 -0.09 14.42 5.22
N LEU A 100 0.95 13.78 4.71
CA LEU A 100 2.11 14.41 4.09
C LEU A 100 2.09 14.14 2.59
N VAL A 101 1.95 15.19 1.80
CA VAL A 101 2.09 15.12 0.35
C VAL A 101 3.54 15.42 0.02
N LEU A 102 4.24 14.46 -0.56
CA LEU A 102 5.67 14.50 -0.80
C LEU A 102 5.96 14.46 -2.29
N LYS A 103 6.79 15.39 -2.77
CA LYS A 103 7.37 15.29 -4.11
C LYS A 103 8.37 14.14 -4.14
N TYR A 104 8.27 13.30 -5.16
CA TYR A 104 9.24 12.24 -5.40
C TYR A 104 10.64 12.82 -5.60
N GLY A 105 11.62 12.35 -4.81
CA GLY A 105 12.98 12.87 -4.79
C GLY A 105 13.72 12.48 -3.51
N SER A 106 15.04 12.75 -3.48
CA SER A 106 15.88 12.57 -2.29
C SER A 106 16.71 13.84 -2.06
N PRO A 107 16.49 14.59 -0.95
CA PRO A 107 15.41 14.39 0.02
C PRO A 107 14.02 14.71 -0.58
N PRO A 108 12.94 14.11 -0.06
CA PRO A 108 11.59 14.42 -0.53
C PRO A 108 11.13 15.80 -0.03
N ASP A 109 10.65 16.66 -0.94
CA ASP A 109 10.05 17.94 -0.57
C ASP A 109 8.61 17.75 -0.09
N THR A 110 8.24 18.37 1.03
CA THR A 110 6.83 18.38 1.48
C THR A 110 6.05 19.46 0.73
N LEU A 111 5.11 19.03 -0.11
CA LEU A 111 4.22 19.89 -0.89
C LEU A 111 3.04 20.40 -0.07
N ALA A 112 2.52 19.54 0.82
CA ALA A 112 1.47 19.90 1.78
C ALA A 112 1.53 18.99 3.01
N LYS A 113 1.07 19.55 4.14
CA LYS A 113 0.87 18.83 5.39
C LYS A 113 -0.50 19.17 5.93
N LYS A 114 -1.32 18.16 6.19
CA LYS A 114 -2.67 18.34 6.75
C LYS A 114 -2.90 17.38 7.91
N HIS A 115 -3.55 17.87 8.96
CA HIS A 115 -4.10 17.01 10.00
C HIS A 115 -5.58 16.79 9.70
N CYS A 116 -5.98 15.53 9.54
CA CYS A 116 -7.36 15.16 9.30
C CYS A 116 -8.16 15.20 10.61
N PRO A 117 -9.47 15.51 10.52
CA PRO A 117 -10.36 15.42 11.67
C PRO A 117 -10.55 13.99 12.18
#